data_AF-H8MTD5-F1
#
_entry.id   AF-H8MTD5-F1
#
_cell.length_a   1.000
_cell.length_b   1.000
_cell.length_c   1.000
_cell.angle_alpha   90.00
_cell.angle_beta   90.00
_cell.angle_gamma   90.00
#
_symmetry.space_group_name_H-M   'P 1'
#
loop_
_entity.id
_entity.type
_entity.pdbx_description
1 polymer ?
#
loop_
_entity_poly.entity_id
_entity_poly.type
_entity_poly.pdbx_seq_one_letter_code
_entity_poly.pdbx_strand_id
1 'polypeptide(L)'
;MPGWCCAWAIQSIWIGQAFEKSDNATMISETSKAWIQAGKLLAENPAAQVRCPEKGDGFLTVHDEAISGQPTRFERYLVCDVCGARNVMLMPA
;
A
#
# COMPACT_ATOMS: atom_id res chain seq x y z
N MET A 1 28.15 33.71 -48.63
CA MET A 1 26.86 34.40 -48.38
C MET A 1 26.30 34.79 -49.75
N PRO A 2 25.02 34.55 -50.07
CA PRO A 2 23.81 34.76 -49.25
C PRO A 2 23.07 33.45 -48.96
N GLY A 3 22.25 33.27 -47.93
CA GLY A 3 21.37 34.24 -47.28
C GLY A 3 19.96 34.07 -47.85
N TRP A 4 19.25 33.00 -47.46
CA TRP A 4 17.82 32.82 -47.69
C TRP A 4 17.17 32.14 -46.47
N CYS A 5 16.55 32.97 -45.64
CA CYS A 5 15.40 32.59 -44.85
C CYS A 5 14.16 32.70 -45.74
N CYS A 6 13.31 31.67 -45.77
CA CYS A 6 11.86 31.84 -45.65
C CYS A 6 11.18 30.46 -45.53
N ALA A 7 10.46 30.32 -44.42
CA ALA A 7 9.22 29.58 -44.19
C ALA A 7 8.83 28.47 -45.18
N TRP A 8 8.53 27.29 -44.63
CA TRP A 8 7.24 26.62 -44.83
C TRP A 8 6.87 25.86 -43.56
N ALA A 9 5.73 26.27 -42.98
CA ALA A 9 5.02 25.52 -41.97
C ALA A 9 4.35 24.32 -42.64
N ILE A 10 4.62 23.09 -42.19
CA ILE A 10 3.67 21.98 -42.34
C ILE A 10 3.64 21.21 -41.03
N GLN A 11 2.44 21.24 -40.45
CA GLN A 11 1.93 20.42 -39.36
C GLN A 11 2.52 19.01 -39.31
N SER A 12 2.97 18.59 -38.13
CA SER A 12 2.93 17.21 -37.68
C SER A 12 2.71 17.26 -36.17
N ILE A 13 1.43 17.30 -35.79
CA ILE A 13 0.73 16.13 -35.28
C ILE A 13 1.25 15.79 -33.89
N TRP A 14 0.46 16.22 -32.91
CA TRP A 14 0.13 15.49 -31.70
C TRP A 14 0.69 14.06 -31.67
N ILE A 15 1.88 13.90 -31.12
CA ILE A 15 2.14 12.75 -30.29
C ILE A 15 2.32 13.34 -28.90
N GLY A 16 1.17 13.67 -28.29
CA GLY A 16 1.07 13.59 -26.85
C GLY A 16 1.37 12.14 -26.52
N GLN A 17 2.66 11.83 -26.35
CA GLN A 17 3.07 10.67 -25.59
C GLN A 17 2.46 10.95 -24.22
N ALA A 18 1.29 10.37 -23.96
CA ALA A 18 1.00 9.94 -22.62
C ALA A 18 2.20 9.07 -22.26
N PHE A 19 3.18 9.69 -21.60
CA PHE A 19 4.20 8.98 -20.86
C PHE A 19 3.40 8.27 -19.78
N GLU A 20 2.87 7.10 -20.13
CA GLU A 20 2.33 6.14 -19.18
C GLU A 20 3.46 5.92 -18.22
N LYS A 21 3.37 6.62 -17.09
CA LYS A 21 4.27 6.54 -15.97
C LYS A 21 4.27 5.08 -15.59
N SER A 22 5.25 4.35 -16.11
CA SER A 22 5.53 2.99 -15.73
C SER A 22 6.04 3.09 -14.31
N ASP A 23 5.10 3.09 -13.37
CA ASP A 23 5.34 3.00 -11.95
C ASP A 23 5.87 1.59 -11.66
N ASN A 24 7.12 1.36 -12.06
CA ASN A 24 7.95 0.26 -11.58
C ASN A 24 8.45 0.58 -10.16
N ALA A 25 7.50 0.87 -9.27
CA ALA A 25 7.69 1.04 -7.85
C ALA A 25 6.74 0.04 -7.18
N THR A 26 7.17 -1.23 -7.14
CA THR A 26 6.57 -2.33 -6.37
C THR A 26 5.04 -2.45 -6.54
N MET A 27 4.55 -3.45 -7.29
CA MET A 27 3.13 -3.83 -7.32
C MET A 27 2.64 -4.28 -5.92
N ILE A 28 2.44 -3.33 -5.03
CA ILE A 28 1.74 -3.50 -3.76
C ILE A 28 0.28 -3.25 -4.10
N SER A 29 -0.53 -4.31 -4.12
CA SER A 29 -1.97 -4.19 -4.38
C SER A 29 -2.60 -3.13 -3.47
N GLU A 30 -3.67 -2.47 -3.92
CA GLU A 30 -4.40 -1.51 -3.08
C GLU A 30 -4.83 -2.15 -1.75
N THR A 31 -5.14 -3.44 -1.77
CA THR A 31 -5.41 -4.28 -0.59
C THR A 31 -4.20 -4.34 0.35
N SER A 32 -3.01 -4.60 -0.18
CA SER A 32 -1.77 -4.63 0.60
C SER A 32 -1.42 -3.25 1.20
N LYS A 33 -1.69 -2.15 0.48
CA LYS A 33 -1.54 -0.79 1.05
C LYS A 33 -2.50 -0.57 2.21
N ALA A 34 -3.76 -1.01 2.07
CA ALA A 34 -4.75 -0.92 3.14
C ALA A 34 -4.37 -1.78 4.35
N TRP A 35 -3.79 -2.97 4.16
CA TRP A 35 -3.20 -3.76 5.25
C TRP A 35 -2.05 -3.06 5.98
N ILE A 36 -1.17 -2.36 5.25
CA ILE A 36 -0.09 -1.58 5.86
C ILE A 36 -0.65 -0.43 6.70
N GLN A 37 -1.66 0.29 6.19
CA GLN A 37 -2.31 1.37 6.94
C GLN A 37 -3.05 0.85 8.17
N ALA A 38 -3.76 -0.27 8.04
CA ALA A 38 -4.39 -0.97 9.15
C ALA A 38 -3.37 -1.36 10.23
N GLY A 39 -2.25 -1.96 9.82
CA GLY A 39 -1.17 -2.34 10.72
C GLY A 39 -0.57 -1.15 11.46
N LYS A 40 -0.35 -0.01 10.80
CA LYS A 40 0.13 1.23 11.43
C LYS A 40 -0.86 1.77 12.47
N LEU A 41 -2.14 1.87 12.12
CA LEU A 41 -3.18 2.31 13.05
C LEU A 41 -3.27 1.41 14.29
N LEU A 42 -3.17 0.10 14.09
CA LEU A 42 -3.23 -0.88 15.18
C LEU A 42 -1.93 -0.93 15.98
N ALA A 43 -0.78 -0.59 15.40
CA ALA A 43 0.48 -0.42 16.11
C ALA A 43 0.43 0.77 17.07
N GLU A 44 -0.15 1.90 16.64
CA GLU A 44 -0.33 3.09 17.47
C GLU A 44 -1.46 2.93 18.50
N ASN A 45 -2.57 2.32 18.10
CA ASN A 45 -3.73 2.10 18.95
C ASN A 45 -4.29 0.69 18.76
N PRO A 46 -3.99 -0.27 19.66
CA PRO A 46 -4.46 -1.65 19.53
C PRO A 46 -5.97 -1.80 19.71
N ALA A 47 -6.66 -0.79 20.27
CA ALA A 47 -8.11 -0.76 20.42
C ALA A 47 -8.83 -0.14 19.20
N ALA A 48 -8.09 0.29 18.17
CA ALA A 48 -8.70 0.88 16.99
C ALA A 48 -9.51 -0.17 16.22
N GLN A 49 -10.75 0.18 15.88
CA GLN A 49 -11.60 -0.66 15.05
C GLN A 49 -11.26 -0.45 13.58
N VAL A 50 -10.47 -1.36 13.01
CA VAL A 50 -10.09 -1.32 11.60
C VAL A 50 -10.93 -2.30 10.79
N ARG A 51 -11.50 -1.85 9.67
CA ARG A 51 -12.26 -2.71 8.76
C ARG A 51 -11.35 -3.64 7.98
N CYS A 52 -11.87 -4.81 7.60
CA CYS A 52 -11.14 -5.76 6.79
C CYS A 52 -10.72 -5.16 5.42
N PRO A 53 -9.42 -5.13 5.09
CA PRO A 53 -8.95 -4.60 3.80
C PRO A 53 -9.34 -5.46 2.59
N GLU A 54 -9.58 -6.76 2.79
CA GLU A 54 -9.90 -7.71 1.71
C GLU A 54 -11.33 -7.55 1.18
N LYS A 55 -12.31 -7.57 2.08
CA LYS A 55 -13.73 -7.55 1.71
C LYS A 55 -14.45 -6.28 2.12
N GLY A 56 -13.87 -5.45 2.99
CA GLY A 56 -14.55 -4.31 3.61
C GLY A 56 -15.60 -4.70 4.65
N ASP A 57 -15.92 -6.00 4.76
CA ASP A 57 -16.92 -6.55 5.66
C ASP A 57 -16.25 -7.09 6.93
N GLY A 58 -16.67 -6.57 8.07
CA GLY A 58 -16.15 -6.95 9.39
C GLY A 58 -14.97 -6.11 9.89
N PHE A 59 -14.63 -6.34 11.15
CA PHE A 59 -13.51 -5.70 11.83
C PHE A 59 -12.35 -6.68 12.00
N LEU A 60 -11.14 -6.13 12.13
CA LEU A 60 -9.95 -6.88 12.49
C LEU A 60 -9.87 -7.00 14.01
N THR A 61 -9.76 -8.23 14.49
CA THR A 61 -9.50 -8.58 15.87
C THR A 61 -7.99 -8.71 16.07
N VAL A 62 -7.49 -8.08 17.13
CA VAL A 62 -6.07 -8.05 17.49
C VAL A 62 -5.80 -9.03 18.61
N HIS A 63 -4.84 -9.93 18.42
CA HIS A 63 -4.33 -10.82 19.46
C HIS A 63 -2.83 -10.61 19.60
N ASP A 64 -2.38 -10.28 20.81
CA ASP A 64 -0.97 -10.12 21.12
C ASP A 64 -0.47 -11.37 21.85
N GLU A 65 0.49 -12.07 21.26
CA GLU A 65 1.12 -13.25 21.84
C GLU A 65 2.59 -12.97 22.16
N ALA A 66 2.98 -13.20 23.42
CA ALA A 66 4.36 -13.06 23.83
C ALA A 66 5.20 -14.21 23.26
N ILE A 67 6.37 -13.88 22.68
CA ILE A 67 7.28 -14.90 22.16
C ILE A 67 8.10 -15.48 23.32
N SER A 68 7.93 -16.77 23.57
CA SER A 68 8.72 -17.47 24.59
C SER A 68 10.22 -17.37 24.30
N GLY A 69 10.99 -16.88 25.27
CA GLY A 69 12.43 -16.67 25.13
C GLY A 69 12.86 -15.33 24.51
N GLN A 70 11.94 -14.47 24.08
CA GLN A 70 12.24 -13.13 23.56
C GLN A 70 11.36 -12.06 24.25
N PRO A 71 11.71 -11.61 25.47
CA PRO A 71 10.88 -10.67 26.23
C PRO A 71 10.79 -9.27 25.60
N THR A 72 11.65 -8.97 24.62
CA THR A 72 11.69 -7.68 23.92
C THR A 72 10.80 -7.66 22.67
N ARG A 73 10.06 -8.74 22.38
CA ARG A 73 9.22 -8.87 21.18
C ARG A 73 7.96 -9.67 21.45
N PHE A 74 6.89 -9.31 20.76
CA PHE A 74 5.64 -10.05 20.75
C PHE A 74 5.09 -10.12 19.33
N GLU A 75 4.28 -11.14 19.05
CA GLU A 75 3.58 -11.30 17.78
C GLU A 75 2.17 -10.74 17.91
N ARG A 76 1.83 -9.80 17.03
CA ARG A 76 0.48 -9.26 16.91
C ARG A 76 -0.21 -9.92 15.73
N TYR A 77 -1.22 -10.72 16.02
CA TYR A 77 -2.10 -11.35 15.04
C TYR A 77 -3.29 -10.44 14.78
N LEU A 78 -3.50 -10.10 13.52
CA LEU A 78 -4.66 -9.38 13.02
C LEU A 78 -5.52 -10.38 12.26
N VAL A 79 -6.74 -10.65 12.71
CA VAL A 79 -7.63 -11.64 12.09
C VAL A 79 -8.98 -10.99 11.81
N CYS A 80 -9.49 -11.15 10.59
CA CYS A 80 -10.85 -10.75 10.28
C CYS A 80 -11.82 -11.88 10.61
N ASP A 81 -12.83 -11.60 11.43
CA ASP A 81 -13.85 -12.59 11.85
C ASP A 81 -14.80 -13.02 10.71
N VAL A 82 -14.88 -12.24 9.62
CA VAL A 82 -15.82 -12.50 8.51
C VAL A 82 -15.19 -13.29 7.39
N CYS A 83 -14.01 -12.89 6.93
CA CYS A 83 -13.35 -13.52 5.78
C CYS A 83 -12.21 -14.46 6.17
N GLY A 84 -11.79 -14.47 7.44
CA GLY A 84 -10.64 -15.26 7.91
C GLY A 84 -9.28 -14.74 7.43
N ALA A 85 -9.24 -13.60 6.75
CA ALA A 85 -7.98 -12.99 6.34
C ALA A 85 -7.19 -12.60 7.59
N ARG A 86 -5.91 -12.96 7.58
CA ARG A 86 -5.02 -12.71 8.71
C ARG A 86 -3.72 -12.08 8.27
N ASN A 87 -3.19 -11.23 9.12
CA ASN A 87 -1.85 -10.68 9.01
C ASN A 87 -1.15 -10.79 10.37
N VAL A 88 0.15 -11.06 10.37
CA VAL A 88 0.91 -11.22 11.61
C VAL A 88 2.07 -10.24 11.57
N MET A 89 2.26 -9.50 12.65
CA MET A 89 3.29 -8.49 12.77
C MET A 89 4.17 -8.77 13.98
N LEU A 90 5.48 -8.76 13.79
CA LEU A 90 6.43 -8.83 14.88
C LEU A 90 6.62 -7.41 15.45
N MET A 91 6.21 -7.22 16.69
CA MET A 91 6.31 -5.95 17.38
C MET A 91 7.42 -6.00 18.43
N PRO A 92 8.23 -4.94 18.58
CA PRO A 92 9.06 -4.78 19.77
C PRO A 92 8.17 -4.52 20.99
N ALA A 93 8.52 -5.12 22.13
CA ALA A 93 7.86 -4.95 23.43
C ALA A 93 8.26 -3.63 24.12
#